data_AF-A0A925ZGL8-F1
#
_entry.id   AF-A0A925ZGL8-F1
#
_cell.length_a   1.000
_cell.length_b   1.000
_cell.length_c   1.000
_cell.angle_alpha   90.00
_cell.angle_beta   90.00
_cell.angle_gamma   90.00
#
_symmetry.space_group_name_H-M   'P 1'
#
loop_
_entity.id
_entity.type
_entity.pdbx_description
1 polymer ?
#
loop_
_entity_poly.entity_id
_entity_poly.type
_entity_poly.pdbx_seq_one_letter_code
_entity_poly.pdbx_strand_id
1 'polypeptide(L)'
;DRKGTGEGATYAATVKNVGNGPAQPFTAQWSVNERPGSKFGLAKGLAQGEETVIEFSKSYRPNATDHRVQTVMLRLYPGTPEPDANNDALEIHEDAIPIAMTGAKISADPIQATIRRLNDVYFAQSRFSFATEGVLERVRLVPNQDAGQMVIDLAGNQGESGLIQKILTSLTGLSPSQKSPTITLDEQDIPYGDPYSGASGFGDTRYEGLIPPGIPMLYVPVASPLFDNLPIEPTDLLSGTEVAAINVALGKKGQMREGILWDLPATVILRATDMTGKPLDGAELAFYQVDGGKIPDSPTQTILTKNGGTVILENLEVTALPGERDLLHTLKRNPFGNLRADGSNGTILIRAQVNGEIEWGWLKAWQLADTFHRGNKAAAIIDVRFNAPSGPIDRTANLAKGKLISDKALSLPAQLAPLVDDNPATEVGIGALPGDWVEIDLGRDRPIGEVQLLVKDGSMPARFDIQAYSTGQAAPESDAWVKDLNFAWTKANRGKKDGSIAYRGPMARCRFIRIVNRSGGAAKLAEIRVFALKAE
;
A
#
# COMPACT_ATOMS: atom_id res chain seq x y z
N ASP A 1 4.55 37.08 7.76
CA ASP A 1 3.23 37.60 8.20
C ASP A 1 2.30 37.90 7.04
N ARG A 2 1.05 37.37 7.08
CA ARG A 2 -0.01 37.61 6.07
C ARG A 2 -1.11 38.49 6.69
N LYS A 3 -1.42 39.65 6.10
CA LYS A 3 -2.66 40.41 6.33
C LYS A 3 -3.32 40.70 4.96
N GLY A 4 -4.66 40.67 4.92
CA GLY A 4 -5.53 41.34 3.93
C GLY A 4 -5.51 40.90 2.44
N THR A 5 -6.69 40.58 1.90
CA THR A 5 -6.94 40.43 0.45
C THR A 5 -6.72 41.77 -0.28
N GLY A 6 -5.61 41.87 -1.02
CA GLY A 6 -5.20 43.07 -1.75
C GLY A 6 -3.95 43.77 -1.20
N GLU A 7 -3.39 43.29 -0.09
CA GLU A 7 -2.18 43.86 0.51
C GLU A 7 -0.91 43.25 -0.12
N GLY A 8 0.15 44.05 -0.18
CA GLY A 8 1.47 43.55 -0.57
C GLY A 8 1.95 42.50 0.44
N ALA A 9 2.54 41.41 -0.04
CA ALA A 9 3.25 40.45 0.78
C ALA A 9 4.74 40.75 0.73
N THR A 10 5.38 40.79 1.90
CA THR A 10 6.83 40.86 2.04
C THR A 10 7.35 39.47 2.44
N TYR A 11 8.27 38.97 1.63
CA TYR A 11 9.00 37.73 1.82
C TYR A 11 10.38 38.08 2.39
N ALA A 12 10.75 37.42 3.47
CA ALA A 12 12.06 37.56 4.10
C ALA A 12 12.73 36.19 4.11
N ALA A 13 13.96 36.12 3.60
CA ALA A 13 14.79 34.93 3.64
C ALA A 13 16.03 35.20 4.49
N THR A 14 16.21 34.39 5.53
CA THR A 14 17.40 34.43 6.39
C THR A 14 18.47 33.53 5.79
N VAL A 15 19.63 34.11 5.48
CA VAL A 15 20.81 33.39 4.99
C VAL A 15 21.84 33.36 6.11
N LYS A 16 22.28 32.15 6.50
CA LYS A 16 23.27 31.94 7.56
C LYS A 16 24.51 31.27 7.00
N ASN A 17 25.69 31.75 7.39
CA ASN A 17 26.92 31.00 7.16
C ASN A 17 27.10 29.90 8.23
N VAL A 18 26.86 28.65 7.85
CA VAL A 18 27.06 27.46 8.70
C VAL A 18 28.43 26.80 8.50
N GLY A 19 29.28 27.36 7.64
CA GLY A 19 30.61 26.83 7.35
C GLY A 19 31.64 27.08 8.45
N ASN A 20 32.85 26.54 8.26
CA ASN A 20 33.97 26.65 9.21
C ASN A 20 34.84 27.90 8.98
N GLY A 21 34.40 28.85 8.16
CA GLY A 21 35.15 30.05 7.79
C GLY A 21 34.26 31.11 7.16
N PRO A 22 34.78 32.32 6.90
CA PRO A 22 34.00 33.41 6.31
C PRO A 22 33.57 33.08 4.87
N ALA A 23 32.30 33.31 4.57
CA ALA A 23 31.75 33.23 3.22
C ALA A 23 32.14 34.48 2.41
N GLN A 24 32.47 34.29 1.14
CA GLN A 24 32.73 35.39 0.21
C GLN A 24 31.44 36.15 -0.13
N PRO A 25 31.51 37.39 -0.65
CA PRO A 25 30.36 38.06 -1.25
C PRO A 25 29.66 37.14 -2.25
N PHE A 26 28.33 37.18 -2.28
CA PHE A 26 27.50 36.31 -3.11
C PHE A 26 26.41 37.11 -3.83
N THR A 27 25.85 36.52 -4.88
CA THR A 27 24.73 37.11 -5.63
C THR A 27 23.45 36.38 -5.26
N ALA A 28 22.32 37.07 -5.23
CA ALA A 28 21.02 36.48 -4.99
C ALA A 28 20.04 36.83 -6.12
N GLN A 29 19.00 36.01 -6.27
CA GLN A 29 17.95 36.19 -7.26
C GLN A 29 16.62 35.72 -6.69
N TRP A 30 15.61 36.59 -6.74
CA TRP A 30 14.23 36.21 -6.51
C TRP A 30 13.60 35.70 -7.81
N SER A 31 12.83 34.62 -7.71
CA SER A 31 12.02 34.07 -8.78
C SER A 31 10.57 33.96 -8.32
N VAL A 32 9.63 34.34 -9.20
CA VAL A 32 8.19 34.24 -8.93
C VAL A 32 7.55 33.39 -10.02
N ASN A 33 6.86 32.32 -9.64
CA ASN A 33 6.25 31.36 -10.56
C ASN A 33 7.26 30.91 -11.63
N GLU A 34 8.42 30.47 -11.16
CA GLU A 34 9.57 30.04 -11.99
C GLU A 34 10.16 31.10 -12.92
N ARG A 35 9.68 32.35 -12.87
CA ARG A 35 10.23 33.45 -13.66
C ARG A 35 11.34 34.14 -12.88
N PRO A 36 12.61 34.03 -13.32
CA PRO A 36 13.72 34.66 -12.63
C PRO A 36 13.64 36.18 -12.74
N GLY A 37 13.79 36.87 -11.61
CA GLY A 37 13.98 38.32 -11.55
C GLY A 37 15.43 38.71 -11.83
N SER A 38 15.78 39.97 -11.60
CA SER A 38 17.17 40.44 -11.72
C SER A 38 18.04 39.90 -10.58
N LYS A 39 19.27 39.52 -10.92
CA LYS A 39 20.31 39.21 -9.93
C LYS A 39 20.78 40.47 -9.22
N PHE A 40 21.06 40.39 -7.92
CA PHE A 40 21.62 41.49 -7.13
C PHE A 40 22.72 40.98 -6.20
N GLY A 41 23.80 41.75 -6.06
CA GLY A 41 24.96 41.38 -5.26
C GLY A 41 24.80 41.76 -3.79
N LEU A 42 25.28 40.91 -2.89
CA LEU A 42 25.44 41.19 -1.47
C LEU A 42 26.94 41.42 -1.21
N ALA A 43 27.30 42.70 -1.08
CA ALA A 43 28.69 43.15 -1.07
C ALA A 43 29.48 42.68 0.16
N LYS A 44 28.79 42.35 1.27
CA LYS A 44 29.41 41.86 2.50
C LYS A 44 29.36 40.33 2.53
N GLY A 45 30.52 39.70 2.65
CA GLY A 45 30.62 38.29 3.02
C GLY A 45 30.11 38.06 4.44
N LEU A 46 29.67 36.84 4.76
CA LEU A 46 29.17 36.48 6.09
C LEU A 46 30.27 35.80 6.90
N ALA A 47 30.59 36.31 8.09
CA ALA A 47 31.45 35.62 9.04
C ALA A 47 30.82 34.27 9.47
N GLN A 48 31.62 33.38 10.06
CA GLN A 48 31.10 32.11 10.57
C GLN A 48 29.97 32.36 11.58
N GLY A 49 28.80 31.75 11.33
CA GLY A 49 27.60 31.91 12.16
C GLY A 49 26.82 33.22 11.94
N GLU A 50 27.33 34.14 11.11
CA GLU A 50 26.64 35.40 10.79
C GLU A 50 25.43 35.13 9.88
N GLU A 51 24.37 35.93 10.10
CA GLU A 51 23.11 35.87 9.37
C GLU A 51 22.82 37.20 8.68
N THR A 52 22.17 37.15 7.52
CA THR A 52 21.59 38.32 6.86
C THR A 52 20.17 38.02 6.40
N VAL A 53 19.35 39.05 6.26
CA VAL A 53 17.97 38.94 5.77
C VAL A 53 17.86 39.62 4.42
N ILE A 54 17.30 38.89 3.45
CA ILE A 54 17.02 39.39 2.12
C ILE A 54 15.50 39.50 1.98
N GLU A 55 15.02 40.68 1.62
CA GLU A 55 13.58 40.95 1.51
C GLU A 55 13.13 41.14 0.05
N PHE A 56 11.88 40.76 -0.20
CA PHE A 56 11.20 40.96 -1.48
C PHE A 56 9.72 41.23 -1.25
N SER A 57 9.19 42.28 -1.88
CA SER A 57 7.77 42.63 -1.76
C SER A 57 7.07 42.54 -3.11
N LYS A 58 5.88 41.93 -3.12
CA LYS A 58 5.00 41.85 -4.31
C LYS A 58 3.53 41.90 -3.90
N SER A 59 2.65 42.22 -4.84
CA SER A 59 1.20 42.01 -4.63
C SER A 59 0.91 40.51 -4.51
N TYR A 60 0.10 40.15 -3.53
CA TYR A 60 -0.36 38.77 -3.31
C TYR A 60 -1.83 38.63 -3.70
N ARG A 61 -2.17 37.49 -4.28
CA ARG A 61 -3.54 37.12 -4.65
C ARG A 61 -3.78 35.69 -4.21
N PRO A 62 -4.63 35.42 -3.22
CA PRO A 62 -4.88 34.04 -2.80
C PRO A 62 -5.51 33.23 -3.93
N ASN A 63 -5.10 31.98 -4.07
CA ASN A 63 -5.71 30.97 -4.92
C ASN A 63 -6.24 29.83 -4.06
N ALA A 64 -7.57 29.74 -3.93
CA ALA A 64 -8.20 28.71 -3.11
C ALA A 64 -8.36 27.35 -3.84
N THR A 65 -8.03 27.27 -5.13
CA THR A 65 -8.33 26.12 -6.00
C THR A 65 -7.10 25.35 -6.46
N ASP A 66 -5.91 25.95 -6.36
CA ASP A 66 -4.66 25.31 -6.73
C ASP A 66 -3.46 25.99 -6.05
N HIS A 67 -2.86 25.33 -5.08
CA HIS A 67 -1.74 25.89 -4.30
C HIS A 67 -0.37 25.63 -4.97
N ARG A 68 -0.34 25.03 -6.17
CA ARG A 68 0.89 24.78 -6.93
C ARG A 68 1.40 26.01 -7.64
N VAL A 69 0.49 26.83 -8.17
CA VAL A 69 0.78 27.87 -9.19
C VAL A 69 1.34 29.19 -8.65
N GLN A 70 1.63 29.26 -7.35
CA GLN A 70 2.11 30.47 -6.68
C GLN A 70 3.40 30.19 -5.92
N THR A 71 4.53 30.22 -6.61
CA THR A 71 5.84 29.98 -6.01
C THR A 71 6.64 31.27 -5.86
N VAL A 72 7.34 31.38 -4.74
CA VAL A 72 8.36 32.39 -4.51
C VAL A 72 9.62 31.68 -4.08
N MET A 73 10.71 31.92 -4.81
CA MET A 73 12.00 31.30 -4.56
C MET A 73 13.08 32.37 -4.43
N LEU A 74 13.95 32.20 -3.44
CA LEU A 74 15.25 32.87 -3.40
C LEU A 74 16.32 31.86 -3.80
N ARG A 75 17.14 32.21 -4.78
CA ARG A 75 18.36 31.46 -5.15
C ARG A 75 19.60 32.28 -4.84
N LEU A 76 20.60 31.63 -4.28
CA LEU A 76 21.93 32.13 -3.98
C LEU A 76 22.92 31.65 -5.04
N TYR A 77 23.87 32.51 -5.38
CA TYR A 77 24.99 32.26 -6.27
C TYR A 77 26.27 32.62 -5.50
N PRO A 78 26.76 31.70 -4.66
CA PRO A 78 27.97 31.91 -3.89
C PRO A 78 29.20 31.95 -4.82
N GLY A 79 30.21 32.73 -4.45
CA GLY A 79 31.46 32.83 -5.21
C GLY A 79 32.27 31.53 -5.22
N THR A 80 32.01 30.63 -4.27
CA THR A 80 32.52 29.26 -4.18
C THR A 80 31.36 28.28 -4.26
N PRO A 81 31.48 27.14 -4.97
CA PRO A 81 30.42 26.13 -5.01
C PRO A 81 30.04 25.66 -3.60
N GLU A 82 28.73 25.61 -3.31
CA GLU A 82 28.24 25.02 -2.07
C GLU A 82 28.35 23.49 -2.11
N PRO A 83 28.86 22.84 -1.05
CA PRO A 83 28.92 21.38 -0.99
C PRO A 83 27.54 20.72 -1.02
N ASP A 84 26.51 21.41 -0.52
CA ASP A 84 25.13 20.94 -0.50
C ASP A 84 24.25 21.82 -1.40
N ALA A 85 23.78 21.24 -2.51
CA ALA A 85 22.90 21.90 -3.45
C ALA A 85 21.53 22.25 -2.85
N ASN A 86 21.17 21.76 -1.67
CA ASN A 86 19.92 22.17 -1.00
C ASN A 86 20.02 23.57 -0.37
N ASN A 87 21.24 24.07 -0.14
CA ASN A 87 21.49 25.34 0.57
C ASN A 87 21.50 26.55 -0.37
N ASP A 88 21.52 26.34 -1.69
CA ASP A 88 21.60 27.42 -2.67
C ASP A 88 20.23 27.97 -3.09
N ALA A 89 19.13 27.37 -2.64
CA ALA A 89 17.79 27.85 -2.94
C ALA A 89 16.78 27.52 -1.83
N LEU A 90 15.85 28.44 -1.61
CA LEU A 90 14.67 28.25 -0.78
C LEU A 90 13.44 28.61 -1.61
N GLU A 91 12.49 27.68 -1.72
CA GLU A 91 11.22 27.88 -2.42
C GLU A 91 10.06 27.66 -1.46
N ILE A 92 9.02 28.50 -1.59
CA ILE A 92 7.74 28.31 -0.90
C ILE A 92 6.59 28.43 -1.89
N HIS A 93 5.50 27.74 -1.57
CA HIS A 93 4.19 27.99 -2.18
C HIS A 93 3.42 29.02 -1.34
N GLU A 94 2.96 30.10 -1.97
CA GLU A 94 2.38 31.26 -1.28
C GLU A 94 1.09 30.91 -0.55
N ASP A 95 0.28 29.97 -1.05
CA ASP A 95 -0.99 29.52 -0.45
C ASP A 95 -0.92 28.21 0.33
N ALA A 96 0.23 27.54 0.32
CA ALA A 96 0.43 26.28 1.02
C ALA A 96 0.05 26.32 2.49
N ILE A 97 -0.31 25.14 3.01
CA ILE A 97 -0.56 24.90 4.43
C ILE A 97 0.72 25.22 5.21
N PRO A 98 0.66 26.18 6.16
CA PRO A 98 1.79 26.49 7.03
C PRO A 98 2.00 25.36 8.04
N ILE A 99 3.21 24.80 8.06
CA ILE A 99 3.65 23.79 9.01
C ILE A 99 4.76 24.37 9.90
N ALA A 100 4.61 24.22 11.21
CA ALA A 100 5.67 24.49 12.19
C ALA A 100 6.15 23.19 12.82
N MET A 101 7.43 23.13 13.14
CA MET A 101 8.08 21.95 13.73
C MET A 101 8.46 22.22 15.18
N THR A 102 8.25 21.25 16.08
CA THR A 102 8.65 21.32 17.50
C THR A 102 9.45 20.09 17.92
N GLY A 103 10.06 20.12 19.12
CA GLY A 103 10.54 18.90 19.79
C GLY A 103 11.94 18.38 19.43
N ALA A 104 12.67 19.00 18.50
CA ALA A 104 14.04 18.58 18.19
C ALA A 104 14.97 19.73 17.75
N LYS A 105 16.28 19.59 18.05
CA LYS A 105 17.37 20.40 17.49
C LYS A 105 17.72 19.88 16.09
N ILE A 106 16.80 20.00 15.13
CA ILE A 106 17.06 19.57 13.74
C ILE A 106 17.53 20.80 12.96
N SER A 107 18.56 20.62 12.12
CA SER A 107 18.98 21.67 11.17
C SER A 107 17.80 22.04 10.26
N ALA A 108 17.70 23.30 9.84
CA ALA A 108 16.61 23.72 8.96
C ALA A 108 16.68 23.02 7.59
N ASP A 109 17.88 22.72 7.09
CA ASP A 109 18.09 22.27 5.71
C ASP A 109 17.48 20.88 5.43
N PRO A 110 17.68 19.84 6.26
CA PRO A 110 17.00 18.55 6.05
C PRO A 110 15.48 18.65 6.06
N ILE A 111 14.90 19.51 6.91
CA ILE A 111 13.45 19.71 6.96
C ILE A 111 12.98 20.40 5.66
N GLN A 112 13.69 21.44 5.22
CA GLN A 112 13.37 22.12 3.97
C GLN A 112 13.47 21.18 2.77
N ALA A 113 14.51 20.34 2.71
CA ALA A 113 14.68 19.32 1.67
C ALA A 113 13.54 18.30 1.68
N THR A 114 13.11 17.82 2.85
CA THR A 114 11.94 16.93 2.97
C THR A 114 10.65 17.60 2.51
N ILE A 115 10.41 18.87 2.89
CA ILE A 115 9.23 19.63 2.46
C ILE A 115 9.23 19.84 0.94
N ARG A 116 10.39 20.17 0.34
CA ARG A 116 10.55 20.25 -1.12
C ARG A 116 10.23 18.92 -1.78
N ARG A 117 10.82 17.81 -1.31
CA ARG A 117 10.55 16.47 -1.85
C ARG A 117 9.07 16.10 -1.72
N LEU A 118 8.43 16.45 -0.60
CA LEU A 118 7.00 16.21 -0.39
C LEU A 118 6.15 16.95 -1.45
N ASN A 119 6.46 18.22 -1.73
CA ASN A 119 5.75 19.03 -2.73
C ASN A 119 6.03 18.59 -4.18
N ASP A 120 7.27 18.29 -4.52
CA ASP A 120 7.73 18.11 -5.91
C ASP A 120 7.67 16.65 -6.39
N VAL A 121 7.77 15.70 -5.46
CA VAL A 121 7.77 14.27 -5.76
C VAL A 121 6.48 13.65 -5.27
N TYR A 122 6.28 13.61 -3.94
CA TYR A 122 5.14 12.90 -3.36
C TYR A 122 3.81 13.49 -3.82
N PHE A 123 3.60 14.79 -3.70
CA PHE A 123 2.35 15.43 -4.10
C PHE A 123 2.16 15.49 -5.62
N ALA A 124 3.20 15.83 -6.38
CA ALA A 124 3.07 16.00 -7.83
C ALA A 124 3.00 14.69 -8.64
N GLN A 125 3.63 13.63 -8.15
CA GLN A 125 3.73 12.34 -8.86
C GLN A 125 2.72 11.29 -8.36
N SER A 126 2.08 11.51 -7.20
CA SER A 126 0.96 10.65 -6.76
C SER A 126 -0.30 10.98 -7.54
N ARG A 127 -0.42 10.38 -8.73
CA ARG A 127 -1.51 10.60 -9.68
C ARG A 127 -2.46 9.44 -9.66
N PHE A 128 -3.73 9.73 -9.94
CA PHE A 128 -4.82 8.76 -9.95
C PHE A 128 -5.86 9.17 -10.99
N SER A 129 -6.80 8.27 -11.30
CA SER A 129 -7.87 8.53 -12.28
C SER A 129 -8.69 9.80 -11.97
N PHE A 130 -8.87 10.12 -10.68
CA PHE A 130 -9.59 11.31 -10.19
C PHE A 130 -8.66 12.49 -9.84
N ALA A 131 -7.34 12.31 -9.97
CA ALA A 131 -6.32 13.30 -9.62
C ALA A 131 -5.13 13.19 -10.60
N THR A 132 -5.40 13.49 -11.88
CA THR A 132 -4.43 13.30 -12.97
C THR A 132 -3.20 14.20 -12.86
N GLU A 133 -3.33 15.32 -12.16
CA GLU A 133 -2.23 16.26 -11.90
C GLU A 133 -1.67 16.14 -10.47
N GLY A 134 -2.04 15.07 -9.76
CA GLY A 134 -1.65 14.78 -8.39
C GLY A 134 -2.38 15.63 -7.36
N VAL A 135 -1.69 15.90 -6.25
CA VAL A 135 -2.19 16.74 -5.17
C VAL A 135 -2.10 18.21 -5.56
N LEU A 136 -3.17 18.97 -5.34
CA LEU A 136 -3.27 20.41 -5.61
C LEU A 136 -2.83 21.27 -4.42
N GLU A 137 -2.83 20.70 -3.22
CA GLU A 137 -2.38 21.31 -1.98
C GLU A 137 -0.85 21.26 -1.87
N ARG A 138 -0.26 22.20 -1.15
CA ARG A 138 1.19 22.25 -0.88
C ARG A 138 1.42 22.54 0.59
N VAL A 139 2.61 22.22 1.07
CA VAL A 139 3.00 22.57 2.45
C VAL A 139 4.21 23.50 2.44
N ARG A 140 4.30 24.36 3.45
CA ARG A 140 5.44 25.26 3.62
C ARG A 140 5.82 25.36 5.08
N LEU A 141 7.12 25.45 5.34
CA LEU A 141 7.65 25.64 6.68
C LEU A 141 7.43 27.07 7.15
N VAL A 142 6.99 27.25 8.40
CA VAL A 142 6.87 28.55 9.08
C VAL A 142 7.49 28.48 10.49
N PRO A 143 7.91 29.63 11.07
CA PRO A 143 8.29 29.70 12.48
C PRO A 143 7.12 29.27 13.37
N ASN A 144 7.40 28.62 14.51
CA ASN A 144 6.39 28.22 15.50
C ASN A 144 5.81 29.42 16.28
N GLN A 145 5.17 30.34 15.56
CA GLN A 145 4.62 31.60 16.06
C GLN A 145 3.35 32.01 15.29
N ASP A 146 3.03 31.33 14.18
CA ASP A 146 1.92 31.71 13.30
C ASP A 146 0.58 31.13 13.78
N ALA A 147 -0.44 31.99 13.90
CA ALA A 147 -1.80 31.57 14.16
C ALA A 147 -2.34 30.70 13.01
N GLY A 148 -2.77 29.47 13.32
CA GLY A 148 -3.35 28.54 12.35
C GLY A 148 -2.34 27.75 11.52
N GLN A 149 -1.10 27.62 12.00
CA GLN A 149 -0.14 26.63 11.53
C GLN A 149 -0.49 25.21 12.03
N MET A 150 -0.10 24.21 11.26
CA MET A 150 -0.07 22.82 11.71
C MET A 150 1.23 22.56 12.46
N VAL A 151 1.15 22.16 13.72
CA VAL A 151 2.35 21.90 14.54
C VAL A 151 2.67 20.40 14.48
N ILE A 152 3.87 20.08 14.01
CA ILE A 152 4.38 18.71 13.91
C ILE A 152 5.47 18.52 14.97
N ASP A 153 5.21 17.62 15.92
CA ASP A 153 6.18 17.28 16.95
C ASP A 153 7.19 16.24 16.45
N LEU A 154 8.47 16.61 16.46
CA LEU A 154 9.60 15.79 16.02
C LEU A 154 10.27 15.05 17.18
N ALA A 155 9.62 14.95 18.34
CA ALA A 155 10.09 14.12 19.44
C ALA A 155 10.44 12.69 18.97
N GLY A 156 11.61 12.20 19.41
CA GLY A 156 12.25 10.96 18.99
C GLY A 156 12.89 11.10 17.61
N ASN A 157 14.22 10.92 17.49
CA ASN A 157 14.99 11.06 16.25
C ASN A 157 14.30 10.38 15.05
N GLN A 158 13.62 11.17 14.21
CA GLN A 158 12.91 10.67 13.03
C GLN A 158 13.83 10.85 11.81
N GLY A 159 14.08 9.76 11.08
CA GLY A 159 14.54 9.87 9.70
C GLY A 159 13.48 10.53 8.80
N GLU A 160 13.85 10.82 7.56
CA GLU A 160 12.98 11.48 6.58
C GLU A 160 11.59 10.80 6.43
N SER A 161 11.54 9.47 6.35
CA SER A 161 10.27 8.74 6.23
C SER A 161 9.35 8.95 7.44
N GLY A 162 9.92 9.07 8.66
CA GLY A 162 9.14 9.35 9.86
C GLY A 162 8.58 10.77 9.89
N LEU A 163 9.33 11.73 9.34
CA LEU A 163 8.85 13.11 9.16
C LEU A 163 7.70 13.18 8.14
N ILE A 164 7.87 12.53 6.98
CA ILE A 164 6.83 12.45 5.95
C ILE A 164 5.56 11.83 6.51
N GLN A 165 5.66 10.70 7.21
CA GLN A 165 4.52 10.02 7.82
C GLN A 165 3.77 10.91 8.82
N LYS A 166 4.48 11.66 9.67
CA LYS A 166 3.85 12.60 10.62
C LYS A 166 3.13 13.77 9.92
N ILE A 167 3.75 14.33 8.87
CA ILE A 167 3.12 15.37 8.06
C ILE A 167 1.86 14.83 7.39
N LEU A 168 1.94 13.67 6.73
CA LEU A 168 0.80 13.05 6.05
C LEU A 168 -0.33 12.72 7.03
N THR A 169 -0.03 12.11 8.18
CA THR A 169 -1.03 11.83 9.24
C THR A 169 -1.77 13.10 9.65
N SER A 170 -1.04 14.21 9.80
CA SER A 170 -1.64 15.50 10.19
C SER A 170 -2.45 16.15 9.06
N LEU A 171 -2.08 15.90 7.80
CA LEU A 171 -2.79 16.41 6.61
C LEU A 171 -4.05 15.61 6.27
N THR A 172 -4.09 14.32 6.56
CA THR A 172 -5.19 13.43 6.17
C THR A 172 -6.09 13.04 7.34
N GLY A 173 -5.60 13.17 8.58
CA GLY A 173 -6.27 12.63 9.77
C GLY A 173 -6.22 11.10 9.86
N LEU A 174 -5.59 10.43 8.90
CA LEU A 174 -5.50 8.97 8.87
C LEU A 174 -4.41 8.54 9.83
N SER A 175 -4.78 7.70 10.79
CA SER A 175 -3.79 7.02 11.61
C SER A 175 -3.20 5.87 10.80
N PRO A 176 -1.88 5.82 10.58
CA PRO A 176 -1.25 4.61 10.08
C PRO A 176 -1.69 3.46 10.97
N SER A 177 -2.22 2.38 10.37
CA SER A 177 -2.27 1.13 11.11
C SER A 177 -0.86 0.87 11.63
N GLN A 178 -0.73 0.55 12.92
CA GLN A 178 0.56 0.34 13.61
C GLN A 178 1.59 -0.34 12.71
N LYS A 179 2.89 -0.03 12.83
CA LYS A 179 3.94 -0.71 12.06
C LYS A 179 3.74 -2.24 12.19
N SER A 180 3.22 -2.85 11.12
CA SER A 180 2.78 -4.25 11.05
C SER A 180 1.58 -4.57 11.97
N PRO A 181 0.36 -4.17 11.60
CA PRO A 181 -0.79 -4.49 12.42
C PRO A 181 -1.12 -5.98 12.24
N THR A 182 -1.27 -6.70 13.35
CA THR A 182 -1.56 -8.14 13.35
C THR A 182 -2.82 -8.44 14.16
N ILE A 183 -3.48 -9.52 13.80
CA ILE A 183 -4.48 -10.19 14.63
C ILE A 183 -4.00 -11.61 14.90
N THR A 184 -4.35 -12.18 16.05
CA THR A 184 -4.08 -13.59 16.31
C THR A 184 -5.29 -14.43 15.88
N LEU A 185 -5.08 -15.34 14.93
CA LEU A 185 -6.04 -16.33 14.45
C LEU A 185 -5.40 -17.71 14.53
N ASP A 186 -6.06 -18.69 15.15
CA ASP A 186 -5.56 -20.06 15.28
C ASP A 186 -4.10 -20.14 15.77
N GLU A 187 -3.78 -19.34 16.81
CA GLU A 187 -2.44 -19.19 17.40
C GLU A 187 -1.37 -18.58 16.47
N GLN A 188 -1.78 -17.94 15.39
CA GLN A 188 -0.89 -17.29 14.44
C GLN A 188 -1.21 -15.81 14.29
N ASP A 189 -0.16 -14.99 14.32
CA ASP A 189 -0.28 -13.58 14.02
C ASP A 189 -0.36 -13.37 12.50
N ILE A 190 -1.55 -12.96 12.04
CA ILE A 190 -1.82 -12.65 10.64
C ILE A 190 -1.72 -11.14 10.47
N PRO A 191 -0.76 -10.65 9.64
CA PRO A 191 -0.68 -9.23 9.36
C PRO A 191 -1.82 -8.82 8.44
N TYR A 192 -2.34 -7.63 8.67
CA TYR A 192 -3.35 -7.01 7.81
C TYR A 192 -2.90 -5.65 7.29
N GLY A 193 -1.59 -5.41 7.21
CA GLY A 193 -1.04 -4.25 6.51
C GLY A 193 -1.40 -4.25 5.02
N ASP A 194 -1.33 -3.08 4.38
CA ASP A 194 -1.56 -2.95 2.94
C ASP A 194 -0.32 -3.42 2.16
N PRO A 195 -0.46 -4.29 1.15
CA PRO A 195 0.70 -4.82 0.40
C PRO A 195 1.36 -3.77 -0.51
N TYR A 196 0.66 -2.67 -0.81
CA TYR A 196 1.10 -1.60 -1.70
C TYR A 196 0.95 -0.22 -1.03
N SER A 197 1.15 -0.18 0.28
CA SER A 197 0.90 0.99 1.14
C SER A 197 1.65 2.23 0.67
N GLY A 198 1.02 3.39 0.84
CA GLY A 198 1.67 4.69 0.65
C GLY A 198 2.72 5.03 1.70
N ALA A 199 3.32 6.21 1.56
CA ALA A 199 4.36 6.73 2.43
C ALA A 199 3.94 6.86 3.91
N SER A 200 2.63 6.96 4.18
CA SER A 200 2.09 6.90 5.54
C SER A 200 1.87 5.49 6.08
N GLY A 201 1.96 4.46 5.24
CA GLY A 201 1.63 3.07 5.56
C GLY A 201 0.18 2.67 5.29
N PHE A 202 -0.54 3.44 4.45
CA PHE A 202 -1.97 3.26 4.19
C PHE A 202 -2.29 3.14 2.69
N GLY A 203 -3.32 2.38 2.33
CA GLY A 203 -3.94 2.38 1.01
C GLY A 203 -3.15 1.67 -0.09
N ASP A 204 -3.34 2.11 -1.33
CA ASP A 204 -2.68 1.58 -2.52
C ASP A 204 -2.09 2.71 -3.38
N THR A 205 -0.82 2.58 -3.75
CA THR A 205 -0.04 3.57 -4.54
C THR A 205 -0.03 3.31 -6.04
N ARG A 206 -0.64 2.21 -6.49
CA ARG A 206 -0.67 1.81 -7.89
C ARG A 206 -1.58 2.73 -8.70
N TYR A 207 -1.06 3.25 -9.81
CA TYR A 207 -1.83 4.13 -10.70
C TYR A 207 -2.93 3.36 -11.47
N GLU A 208 -4.19 3.49 -11.03
CA GLU A 208 -5.33 2.85 -11.70
C GLU A 208 -5.92 3.64 -12.87
N GLY A 209 -5.27 4.72 -13.34
CA GLY A 209 -5.83 5.58 -14.40
C GLY A 209 -6.05 4.90 -15.75
N LEU A 210 -5.45 3.72 -15.97
CA LEU A 210 -5.69 2.89 -17.16
C LEU A 210 -6.84 1.88 -16.97
N ILE A 211 -7.39 1.77 -15.75
CA ILE A 211 -8.46 0.84 -15.42
C ILE A 211 -9.80 1.58 -15.42
N PRO A 212 -10.76 1.15 -16.25
CA PRO A 212 -12.12 1.68 -16.22
C PRO A 212 -12.69 1.73 -14.79
N PRO A 213 -13.35 2.82 -14.37
CA PRO A 213 -13.83 3.00 -13.00
C PRO A 213 -14.68 1.84 -12.45
N GLY A 214 -15.48 1.19 -13.31
CA GLY A 214 -16.34 0.07 -12.92
C GLY A 214 -15.63 -1.27 -12.72
N ILE A 215 -14.34 -1.36 -13.03
CA ILE A 215 -13.54 -2.57 -12.78
C ILE A 215 -12.86 -2.45 -11.39
N PRO A 216 -13.07 -3.43 -10.50
CA PRO A 216 -12.43 -3.45 -9.19
C PRO A 216 -10.92 -3.63 -9.30
N MET A 217 -10.18 -2.91 -8.45
CA MET A 217 -8.76 -3.14 -8.24
C MET A 217 -8.55 -4.41 -7.41
N LEU A 218 -7.49 -5.16 -7.71
CA LEU A 218 -7.08 -6.30 -6.90
C LEU A 218 -6.05 -5.88 -5.86
N TYR A 219 -6.49 -5.67 -4.62
CA TYR A 219 -5.67 -5.14 -3.53
C TYR A 219 -4.80 -6.16 -2.81
N VAL A 220 -4.72 -7.39 -3.35
CA VAL A 220 -3.85 -8.48 -2.88
C VAL A 220 -3.01 -8.99 -4.04
N PRO A 221 -1.79 -9.51 -3.80
CA PRO A 221 -0.87 -9.94 -4.85
C PRO A 221 -1.30 -11.30 -5.44
N VAL A 222 -2.39 -11.30 -6.20
CA VAL A 222 -2.98 -12.49 -6.83
C VAL A 222 -3.00 -12.35 -8.34
N ALA A 223 -2.90 -13.47 -9.05
CA ALA A 223 -2.93 -13.48 -10.50
C ALA A 223 -4.29 -13.07 -11.05
N SER A 224 -4.27 -12.36 -12.17
CA SER A 224 -5.49 -12.03 -12.91
C SER A 224 -5.16 -11.77 -14.36
N PRO A 225 -5.86 -12.40 -15.33
CA PRO A 225 -5.60 -12.15 -16.75
C PRO A 225 -5.65 -10.68 -17.15
N LEU A 226 -6.45 -9.85 -16.45
CA LEU A 226 -6.52 -8.42 -16.69
C LEU A 226 -5.26 -7.68 -16.20
N PHE A 227 -4.84 -7.94 -14.97
CA PHE A 227 -3.72 -7.24 -14.33
C PHE A 227 -2.35 -7.83 -14.69
N ASP A 228 -2.30 -9.11 -15.08
CA ASP A 228 -1.09 -9.76 -15.59
C ASP A 228 -0.62 -9.11 -16.91
N ASN A 229 -1.54 -8.56 -17.70
CA ASN A 229 -1.26 -7.90 -18.99
C ASN A 229 -1.20 -6.37 -18.90
N LEU A 230 -1.59 -5.79 -17.77
CA LEU A 230 -1.56 -4.35 -17.52
C LEU A 230 -0.62 -4.10 -16.33
N PRO A 231 0.67 -3.78 -16.55
CA PRO A 231 1.59 -3.56 -15.46
C PRO A 231 1.16 -2.31 -14.68
N ILE A 232 0.77 -2.51 -13.43
CA ILE A 232 0.49 -1.42 -12.49
C ILE A 232 1.41 -1.59 -11.30
N GLU A 233 2.50 -0.84 -11.35
CA GLU A 233 3.54 -0.89 -10.34
C GLU A 233 3.19 0.05 -9.17
N PRO A 234 3.42 -0.38 -7.91
CA PRO A 234 3.32 0.51 -6.77
C PRO A 234 4.38 1.60 -6.90
N THR A 235 4.03 2.84 -6.53
CA THR A 235 4.94 4.00 -6.62
C THR A 235 5.64 4.29 -5.31
N ASP A 236 5.18 3.70 -4.20
CA ASP A 236 5.62 3.99 -2.82
C ASP A 236 5.47 5.47 -2.41
N LEU A 237 4.70 6.25 -3.18
CA LEU A 237 4.35 7.64 -2.89
C LEU A 237 3.07 7.73 -2.03
N LEU A 238 2.16 8.68 -2.28
CA LEU A 238 0.85 8.69 -1.62
C LEU A 238 -0.08 7.68 -2.27
N SER A 239 -0.92 7.06 -1.46
CA SER A 239 -2.05 6.26 -1.90
C SER A 239 -3.16 7.10 -2.49
N GLY A 240 -4.06 6.46 -3.25
CA GLY A 240 -5.27 7.09 -3.79
C GLY A 240 -6.08 7.79 -2.69
N THR A 241 -6.28 7.11 -1.56
CA THR A 241 -7.05 7.65 -0.43
C THR A 241 -6.40 8.90 0.15
N GLU A 242 -5.07 8.94 0.28
CA GLU A 242 -4.36 10.12 0.78
C GLU A 242 -4.47 11.31 -0.18
N VAL A 243 -4.34 11.06 -1.49
CA VAL A 243 -4.51 12.11 -2.50
C VAL A 243 -5.93 12.66 -2.49
N ALA A 244 -6.93 11.80 -2.36
CA ALA A 244 -8.33 12.21 -2.20
C ALA A 244 -8.53 13.05 -0.93
N ALA A 245 -8.03 12.59 0.21
CA ALA A 245 -8.12 13.29 1.50
C ALA A 245 -7.55 14.71 1.39
N ILE A 246 -6.37 14.85 0.78
CA ILE A 246 -5.69 16.14 0.69
C ILE A 246 -6.41 17.07 -0.30
N ASN A 247 -6.84 16.57 -1.46
CA ASN A 247 -7.48 17.37 -2.51
C ASN A 247 -8.89 17.82 -2.13
N VAL A 248 -9.71 16.96 -1.51
CA VAL A 248 -11.05 17.34 -1.04
C VAL A 248 -10.96 18.41 0.07
N ALA A 249 -9.92 18.33 0.89
CA ALA A 249 -9.67 19.28 1.96
C ALA A 249 -8.78 20.48 1.56
N LEU A 250 -8.66 20.81 0.28
CA LEU A 250 -7.82 21.92 -0.19
C LEU A 250 -8.12 23.23 0.57
N GLY A 251 -7.08 23.83 1.15
CA GLY A 251 -7.18 25.06 1.95
C GLY A 251 -7.89 24.92 3.32
N LYS A 252 -8.36 23.72 3.68
CA LYS A 252 -8.98 23.43 4.98
C LYS A 252 -7.91 23.07 6.01
N LYS A 253 -8.22 23.25 7.30
CA LYS A 253 -7.26 23.08 8.41
C LYS A 253 -7.87 22.29 9.56
N GLY A 254 -7.00 21.65 10.35
CA GLY A 254 -7.37 20.94 11.57
C GLY A 254 -8.38 19.82 11.31
N GLN A 255 -9.31 19.62 12.25
CA GLN A 255 -10.28 18.53 12.23
C GLN A 255 -11.14 18.50 10.98
N MET A 256 -11.38 19.62 10.29
CA MET A 256 -12.14 19.64 9.03
C MET A 256 -11.57 18.67 7.97
N ARG A 257 -10.28 18.31 8.05
CA ARG A 257 -9.61 17.41 7.09
C ARG A 257 -9.83 15.92 7.37
N GLU A 258 -10.41 15.58 8.51
CA GLU A 258 -10.60 14.18 8.95
C GLU A 258 -11.87 13.56 8.34
N GLY A 259 -11.95 12.22 8.36
CA GLY A 259 -13.18 11.50 7.97
C GLY A 259 -13.27 11.15 6.48
N ILE A 260 -12.19 11.23 5.71
CA ILE A 260 -12.17 10.83 4.29
C ILE A 260 -12.71 9.40 4.07
N LEU A 261 -12.51 8.49 5.03
CA LEU A 261 -13.00 7.11 4.95
C LEU A 261 -14.52 6.98 5.10
N TRP A 262 -15.23 8.07 5.36
CA TRP A 262 -16.69 8.11 5.34
C TRP A 262 -17.26 8.34 3.94
N ASP A 263 -16.41 8.70 2.97
CA ASP A 263 -16.77 8.81 1.57
C ASP A 263 -16.90 7.41 0.95
N LEU A 264 -18.00 6.74 1.28
CA LEU A 264 -18.27 5.36 0.89
C LEU A 264 -19.39 5.28 -0.17
N PRO A 265 -19.34 4.31 -1.11
CA PRO A 265 -20.44 4.02 -2.02
C PRO A 265 -21.73 3.70 -1.24
N ALA A 266 -22.89 4.17 -1.72
CA ALA A 266 -24.16 3.95 -1.03
C ALA A 266 -24.55 2.46 -0.95
N THR A 267 -24.16 1.67 -1.95
CA THR A 267 -24.31 0.20 -1.98
C THR A 267 -22.96 -0.45 -2.26
N VAL A 268 -22.60 -1.45 -1.47
CA VAL A 268 -21.38 -2.24 -1.67
C VAL A 268 -21.76 -3.67 -2.02
N ILE A 269 -21.34 -4.11 -3.20
CA ILE A 269 -21.47 -5.48 -3.68
C ILE A 269 -20.10 -6.13 -3.52
N LEU A 270 -20.00 -7.14 -2.67
CA LEU A 270 -18.80 -7.94 -2.55
C LEU A 270 -18.91 -9.16 -3.47
N ARG A 271 -17.89 -9.39 -4.28
CA ARG A 271 -17.74 -10.59 -5.09
C ARG A 271 -16.66 -11.48 -4.47
N ALA A 272 -17.09 -12.58 -3.87
CA ALA A 272 -16.23 -13.62 -3.32
C ALA A 272 -15.78 -14.57 -4.42
N THR A 273 -14.48 -14.74 -4.55
CA THR A 273 -13.86 -15.52 -5.61
C THR A 273 -12.71 -16.35 -5.09
N ASP A 274 -12.37 -17.43 -5.80
CA ASP A 274 -11.11 -18.12 -5.59
C ASP A 274 -9.91 -17.30 -6.10
N MET A 275 -8.71 -17.83 -5.90
CA MET A 275 -7.45 -17.23 -6.32
C MET A 275 -7.29 -17.09 -7.84
N THR A 276 -8.18 -17.68 -8.65
CA THR A 276 -8.07 -17.72 -10.12
C THR A 276 -9.03 -16.77 -10.83
N GLY A 277 -10.08 -16.30 -10.17
CA GLY A 277 -11.15 -15.59 -10.88
C GLY A 277 -12.53 -16.09 -10.54
N LYS A 278 -12.62 -17.39 -10.22
CA LYS A 278 -13.88 -18.12 -10.25
C LYS A 278 -14.74 -17.70 -9.05
N PRO A 279 -16.02 -17.41 -9.27
CA PRO A 279 -16.93 -17.15 -8.18
C PRO A 279 -17.09 -18.30 -7.19
N LEU A 280 -17.25 -17.95 -5.91
CA LEU A 280 -17.57 -18.89 -4.84
C LEU A 280 -19.06 -18.84 -4.52
N ASP A 281 -19.87 -19.61 -5.26
CA ASP A 281 -21.31 -19.74 -4.97
C ASP A 281 -21.57 -20.63 -3.75
N GLY A 282 -22.54 -20.26 -2.91
CA GLY A 282 -22.91 -21.02 -1.71
C GLY A 282 -21.88 -20.98 -0.58
N ALA A 283 -20.92 -20.06 -0.64
CA ALA A 283 -20.00 -19.80 0.47
C ALA A 283 -20.69 -18.99 1.56
N GLU A 284 -20.57 -19.42 2.81
CA GLU A 284 -21.01 -18.64 3.96
C GLU A 284 -19.92 -17.64 4.34
N LEU A 285 -20.22 -16.35 4.29
CA LEU A 285 -19.31 -15.27 4.65
C LEU A 285 -19.72 -14.68 5.99
N ALA A 286 -18.80 -14.67 6.96
CA ALA A 286 -18.97 -13.98 8.24
C ALA A 286 -17.96 -12.84 8.38
N PHE A 287 -18.43 -11.66 8.78
CA PHE A 287 -17.67 -10.41 8.74
C PHE A 287 -17.33 -9.94 10.15
N TYR A 288 -16.07 -9.68 10.44
CA TYR A 288 -15.57 -9.27 11.76
C TYR A 288 -14.82 -7.95 11.63
N GLN A 289 -15.43 -6.86 12.11
CA GLN A 289 -14.78 -5.55 12.12
C GLN A 289 -13.69 -5.52 13.21
N VAL A 290 -12.45 -5.34 12.78
CA VAL A 290 -11.28 -5.29 13.67
C VAL A 290 -11.20 -3.92 14.32
N ASP A 291 -11.00 -3.91 15.63
CA ASP A 291 -10.79 -2.69 16.41
C ASP A 291 -9.63 -2.88 17.40
N GLY A 292 -8.65 -1.97 17.35
CA GLY A 292 -7.47 -2.05 18.22
C GLY A 292 -6.69 -3.36 18.11
N GLY A 293 -6.64 -3.96 16.92
CA GLY A 293 -6.00 -5.26 16.67
C GLY A 293 -6.76 -6.48 17.23
N LYS A 294 -8.03 -6.29 17.63
CA LYS A 294 -8.87 -7.37 18.18
C LYS A 294 -10.01 -7.73 17.24
N ILE A 295 -10.28 -9.02 17.16
CA ILE A 295 -11.42 -9.58 16.45
C ILE A 295 -12.56 -9.70 17.46
N PRO A 296 -13.77 -9.20 17.17
CA PRO A 296 -14.92 -9.39 18.04
C PRO A 296 -15.35 -10.87 18.08
N ASP A 297 -15.96 -11.29 19.20
CA ASP A 297 -16.43 -12.67 19.40
C ASP A 297 -17.57 -13.07 18.44
N SER A 298 -18.29 -12.09 17.88
CA SER A 298 -19.41 -12.31 16.97
C SER A 298 -19.24 -11.49 15.69
N PRO A 299 -19.63 -12.05 14.53
CA PRO A 299 -19.59 -11.30 13.29
C PRO A 299 -20.65 -10.19 13.28
N THR A 300 -20.37 -9.10 12.57
CA THR A 300 -21.32 -8.00 12.34
C THR A 300 -22.44 -8.40 11.40
N GLN A 301 -22.17 -9.32 10.47
CA GLN A 301 -23.16 -9.92 9.57
C GLN A 301 -22.67 -11.29 9.07
N THR A 302 -23.61 -12.15 8.68
CA THR A 302 -23.34 -13.44 8.04
C THR A 302 -24.23 -13.59 6.83
N ILE A 303 -23.64 -13.81 5.65
CA ILE A 303 -24.35 -13.81 4.37
C ILE A 303 -23.87 -14.97 3.50
N LEU A 304 -24.81 -15.67 2.87
CA LEU A 304 -24.52 -16.70 1.87
C LEU A 304 -24.35 -16.06 0.48
N THR A 305 -23.27 -16.37 -0.23
CA THR A 305 -23.05 -15.90 -1.59
C THR A 305 -24.05 -16.50 -2.58
N LYS A 306 -24.45 -15.71 -3.57
CA LYS A 306 -25.40 -16.09 -4.64
C LYS A 306 -24.95 -15.54 -5.99
N ASN A 307 -25.55 -16.06 -7.06
CA ASN A 307 -25.51 -15.49 -8.42
C ASN A 307 -24.09 -15.14 -8.90
N GLY A 308 -23.17 -16.10 -8.87
CA GLY A 308 -21.78 -15.85 -9.25
C GLY A 308 -20.99 -15.22 -8.10
N GLY A 309 -21.14 -15.76 -6.89
CA GLY A 309 -20.29 -15.48 -5.73
C GLY A 309 -20.49 -14.10 -5.12
N THR A 310 -21.63 -13.46 -5.35
CA THR A 310 -21.87 -12.08 -4.89
C THR A 310 -22.73 -12.01 -3.63
N VAL A 311 -22.48 -10.97 -2.83
CA VAL A 311 -23.31 -10.53 -1.71
C VAL A 311 -23.44 -9.00 -1.72
N ILE A 312 -24.57 -8.48 -1.25
CA ILE A 312 -24.74 -7.06 -0.97
C ILE A 312 -24.46 -6.89 0.53
N LEU A 313 -23.49 -6.04 0.88
CA LEU A 313 -23.16 -5.78 2.29
C LEU A 313 -24.25 -4.91 2.92
N GLU A 314 -24.67 -5.28 4.11
CA GLU A 314 -25.67 -4.52 4.86
C GLU A 314 -25.06 -3.25 5.42
N ASN A 315 -25.75 -2.12 5.23
CA ASN A 315 -25.38 -0.86 5.85
C ASN A 315 -25.88 -0.83 7.30
N LEU A 316 -24.93 -0.93 8.23
CA LEU A 316 -25.19 -0.93 9.66
C LEU A 316 -25.65 0.47 10.13
N GLU A 317 -26.41 0.49 11.22
CA GLU A 317 -26.81 1.73 11.88
C GLU A 317 -25.59 2.45 12.44
N VAL A 318 -25.61 3.79 12.38
CA VAL A 318 -24.58 4.67 12.93
C VAL A 318 -25.16 5.47 14.09
N THR A 319 -24.44 5.52 15.20
CA THR A 319 -24.77 6.39 16.31
C THR A 319 -23.93 7.65 16.18
N ALA A 320 -24.56 8.83 16.25
CA ALA A 320 -23.84 10.10 16.19
C ALA A 320 -22.67 10.11 17.19
N LEU A 321 -21.43 10.27 16.70
CA LEU A 321 -20.27 10.37 17.59
C LEU A 321 -20.14 11.83 18.07
N PRO A 322 -19.75 12.08 19.33
CA PRO A 322 -19.47 13.42 19.81
C PRO A 322 -18.32 14.05 19.00
N GLY A 323 -18.51 15.27 18.47
CA GLY A 323 -17.46 16.03 17.75
C GLY A 323 -17.57 16.03 16.22
N GLU A 324 -18.56 15.37 15.62
CA GLU A 324 -18.65 15.19 14.16
C GLU A 324 -19.29 16.36 13.36
N ARG A 325 -19.79 17.41 14.03
CA ARG A 325 -20.65 18.42 13.37
C ARG A 325 -19.91 19.40 12.45
N ASP A 326 -18.59 19.49 12.57
CA ASP A 326 -17.76 20.48 11.85
C ASP A 326 -16.82 19.84 10.81
N LEU A 327 -17.01 18.56 10.47
CA LEU A 327 -16.19 17.84 9.50
C LEU A 327 -16.66 18.06 8.06
N LEU A 328 -15.75 17.97 7.08
CA LEU A 328 -16.11 18.04 5.65
C LEU A 328 -16.92 16.82 5.20
N HIS A 329 -16.63 15.67 5.81
CA HIS A 329 -17.23 14.39 5.51
C HIS A 329 -18.35 14.09 6.50
N THR A 330 -19.35 13.33 6.07
CA THR A 330 -20.48 12.95 6.93
C THR A 330 -20.56 11.44 7.00
N LEU A 331 -20.45 10.90 8.22
CA LEU A 331 -20.68 9.48 8.47
C LEU A 331 -22.14 9.13 8.16
N LYS A 332 -22.33 8.22 7.21
CA LYS A 332 -23.63 7.66 6.83
C LYS A 332 -23.66 6.18 7.18
N ARG A 333 -24.86 5.59 7.22
CA ARG A 333 -25.00 4.13 7.33
C ARG A 333 -24.15 3.44 6.26
N ASN A 334 -23.34 2.49 6.69
CA ASN A 334 -22.32 1.85 5.87
C ASN A 334 -21.96 0.45 6.42
N PRO A 335 -21.21 -0.40 5.68
CA PRO A 335 -20.89 -1.76 6.13
C PRO A 335 -20.02 -1.86 7.40
N PHE A 336 -19.36 -0.78 7.80
CA PHE A 336 -18.50 -0.67 8.98
C PHE A 336 -19.19 -0.02 10.18
N GLY A 337 -20.47 0.40 10.06
CA GLY A 337 -21.19 1.08 11.14
C GLY A 337 -20.47 2.34 11.61
N ASN A 338 -20.15 2.41 12.91
CA ASN A 338 -19.44 3.53 13.55
C ASN A 338 -17.95 3.57 13.18
N LEU A 339 -17.65 3.79 11.90
CA LEU A 339 -16.30 3.98 11.38
C LEU A 339 -15.68 5.26 11.95
N ARG A 340 -14.54 5.18 12.63
CA ARG A 340 -13.84 6.34 13.17
C ARG A 340 -13.21 7.17 12.05
N ALA A 341 -13.17 8.49 12.25
CA ALA A 341 -12.63 9.43 11.27
C ALA A 341 -11.15 9.17 10.92
N ASP A 342 -10.41 8.59 11.86
CA ASP A 342 -9.00 8.23 11.71
C ASP A 342 -8.75 6.87 11.05
N GLY A 343 -9.81 6.10 10.79
CA GLY A 343 -9.74 4.77 10.16
C GLY A 343 -9.28 3.63 11.06
N SER A 344 -9.09 3.85 12.37
CA SER A 344 -8.53 2.84 13.29
C SER A 344 -9.36 1.55 13.42
N ASN A 345 -10.66 1.59 13.10
CA ASN A 345 -11.54 0.43 13.00
C ASN A 345 -12.05 0.18 11.56
N GLY A 346 -11.31 0.64 10.55
CA GLY A 346 -11.67 0.57 9.13
C GLY A 346 -11.29 -0.73 8.43
N THR A 347 -11.09 -1.83 9.16
CA THR A 347 -10.74 -3.14 8.61
C THR A 347 -11.77 -4.18 9.00
N ILE A 348 -12.23 -4.97 8.04
CA ILE A 348 -13.09 -6.14 8.24
C ILE A 348 -12.32 -7.39 7.80
N LEU A 349 -12.20 -8.33 8.74
CA LEU A 349 -11.80 -9.70 8.46
C LEU A 349 -13.03 -10.49 8.00
N ILE A 350 -12.91 -11.21 6.90
CA ILE A 350 -13.99 -12.02 6.33
C ILE A 350 -13.61 -13.49 6.44
N ARG A 351 -14.42 -14.26 7.18
CA ARG A 351 -14.36 -15.72 7.20
C ARG A 351 -15.24 -16.26 6.07
N ALA A 352 -14.67 -17.03 5.16
CA ALA A 352 -15.41 -17.76 4.14
C ALA A 352 -15.39 -19.26 4.47
N GLN A 353 -16.56 -19.86 4.61
CA GLN A 353 -16.72 -21.31 4.72
C GLN A 353 -17.30 -21.86 3.41
N VAL A 354 -16.54 -22.71 2.73
CA VAL A 354 -16.92 -23.30 1.44
C VAL A 354 -16.22 -24.64 1.25
N ASN A 355 -16.92 -25.63 0.71
CA ASN A 355 -16.37 -26.96 0.41
C ASN A 355 -15.69 -27.66 1.60
N GLY A 356 -16.12 -27.36 2.83
CA GLY A 356 -15.53 -27.92 4.07
C GLY A 356 -14.25 -27.23 4.52
N GLU A 357 -13.79 -26.19 3.83
CA GLU A 357 -12.65 -25.37 4.22
C GLU A 357 -13.09 -24.01 4.76
N ILE A 358 -12.26 -23.47 5.65
CA ILE A 358 -12.38 -22.10 6.16
C ILE A 358 -11.21 -21.32 5.61
N GLU A 359 -11.51 -20.18 4.99
CA GLU A 359 -10.53 -19.25 4.44
C GLU A 359 -10.82 -17.84 4.93
N TRP A 360 -9.78 -17.00 4.88
CA TRP A 360 -9.85 -15.63 5.39
C TRP A 360 -9.50 -14.63 4.30
N GLY A 361 -10.17 -13.48 4.33
CA GLY A 361 -9.95 -12.36 3.42
C GLY A 361 -10.11 -11.03 4.15
N TRP A 362 -9.65 -9.96 3.51
CA TRP A 362 -9.66 -8.62 4.09
C TRP A 362 -10.49 -7.68 3.22
N LEU A 363 -11.36 -6.90 3.85
CA LEU A 363 -12.02 -5.74 3.27
C LEU A 363 -11.66 -4.50 4.10
N LYS A 364 -11.21 -3.44 3.45
CA LYS A 364 -10.77 -2.22 4.13
C LYS A 364 -11.56 -1.02 3.66
N ALA A 365 -11.88 -0.11 4.58
CA ALA A 365 -12.68 1.09 4.29
C ALA A 365 -12.05 1.96 3.19
N TRP A 366 -10.71 2.01 3.14
CA TRP A 366 -10.00 2.75 2.11
C TRP A 366 -10.23 2.22 0.69
N GLN A 367 -10.45 0.91 0.52
CA GLN A 367 -10.77 0.31 -0.78
C GLN A 367 -12.10 0.87 -1.32
N LEU A 368 -13.05 1.12 -0.41
CA LEU A 368 -14.33 1.73 -0.74
C LEU A 368 -14.20 3.23 -0.98
N ALA A 369 -13.38 3.93 -0.18
CA ALA A 369 -13.10 5.36 -0.38
C ALA A 369 -12.46 5.60 -1.76
N ASP A 370 -11.44 4.83 -2.12
CA ASP A 370 -10.84 4.88 -3.45
C ASP A 370 -11.89 4.66 -4.54
N THR A 371 -12.75 3.66 -4.37
CA THR A 371 -13.80 3.34 -5.34
C THR A 371 -14.83 4.47 -5.47
N PHE A 372 -15.18 5.14 -4.37
CA PHE A 372 -16.04 6.33 -4.36
C PHE A 372 -15.41 7.50 -5.13
N HIS A 373 -14.12 7.78 -4.89
CA HIS A 373 -13.41 8.87 -5.56
C HIS A 373 -13.12 8.59 -7.05
N ARG A 374 -13.01 7.31 -7.44
CA ARG A 374 -13.03 6.87 -8.85
C ARG A 374 -14.38 7.12 -9.55
N GLY A 375 -15.42 7.52 -8.82
CA GLY A 375 -16.73 7.91 -9.34
C GLY A 375 -17.87 6.95 -9.01
N ASN A 376 -17.61 5.82 -8.35
CA ASN A 376 -18.62 4.80 -8.03
C ASN A 376 -19.40 5.13 -6.75
N LYS A 377 -20.03 6.30 -6.71
CA LYS A 377 -20.69 6.83 -5.49
C LYS A 377 -21.99 6.11 -5.13
N ALA A 378 -22.74 5.65 -6.13
CA ALA A 378 -24.03 5.00 -5.93
C ALA A 378 -23.88 3.52 -5.56
N ALA A 379 -23.04 2.81 -6.29
CA ALA A 379 -22.76 1.40 -6.07
C ALA A 379 -21.34 1.06 -6.48
N ALA A 380 -20.70 0.16 -5.73
CA ALA A 380 -19.37 -0.34 -6.01
C ALA A 380 -19.34 -1.86 -5.93
N ILE A 381 -18.56 -2.50 -6.81
CA ILE A 381 -18.23 -3.92 -6.71
C ILE A 381 -16.80 -4.01 -6.16
N ILE A 382 -16.60 -4.81 -5.12
CA ILE A 382 -15.27 -5.14 -4.57
C ILE A 382 -15.04 -6.63 -4.67
N ASP A 383 -13.89 -7.01 -5.23
CA ASP A 383 -13.45 -8.40 -5.30
C ASP A 383 -12.67 -8.77 -4.03
N VAL A 384 -13.11 -9.81 -3.33
CA VAL A 384 -12.34 -10.45 -2.24
C VAL A 384 -12.01 -11.88 -2.65
N ARG A 385 -10.72 -12.21 -2.54
CA ARG A 385 -10.12 -13.45 -3.04
C ARG A 385 -9.82 -14.36 -1.86
N PHE A 386 -10.25 -15.60 -1.94
CA PHE A 386 -10.03 -16.63 -0.93
C PHE A 386 -9.26 -17.79 -1.55
N ASN A 387 -8.38 -18.43 -0.78
CA ASN A 387 -7.71 -19.66 -1.18
C ASN A 387 -8.64 -20.87 -1.04
N ALA A 388 -9.85 -20.75 -1.56
CA ALA A 388 -10.88 -21.77 -1.47
C ALA A 388 -10.64 -22.89 -2.50
N PRO A 389 -10.86 -24.16 -2.15
CA PRO A 389 -10.73 -25.25 -3.11
C PRO A 389 -11.94 -25.30 -4.04
N SER A 390 -11.73 -25.84 -5.24
CA SER A 390 -12.78 -26.03 -6.24
C SER A 390 -13.83 -27.08 -5.87
N GLY A 391 -13.54 -27.91 -4.86
CA GLY A 391 -14.44 -28.89 -4.24
C GLY A 391 -13.85 -29.42 -2.92
N PRO A 392 -14.54 -30.30 -2.18
CA PRO A 392 -14.03 -30.83 -0.92
C PRO A 392 -12.71 -31.58 -1.09
N ILE A 393 -11.75 -31.35 -0.19
CA ILE A 393 -10.41 -31.99 -0.26
C ILE A 393 -10.38 -33.31 0.51
N ASP A 394 -9.75 -34.32 -0.08
CA ASP A 394 -9.40 -35.58 0.58
C ASP A 394 -7.93 -35.55 1.06
N ARG A 395 -7.72 -35.28 2.35
CA ARG A 395 -6.39 -35.28 2.99
C ARG A 395 -6.00 -36.62 3.61
N THR A 396 -6.72 -37.70 3.31
CA THR A 396 -6.40 -39.03 3.88
C THR A 396 -5.10 -39.62 3.34
N ALA A 397 -4.66 -39.20 2.14
CA ALA A 397 -3.42 -39.67 1.53
C ALA A 397 -2.68 -38.54 0.79
N ASN A 398 -1.38 -38.37 1.10
CA ASN A 398 -0.47 -37.56 0.28
C ASN A 398 -0.16 -38.32 -1.02
N LEU A 399 -0.66 -37.80 -2.15
CA LEU A 399 -0.44 -38.40 -3.48
C LEU A 399 1.00 -38.29 -3.96
N ALA A 400 1.78 -37.35 -3.43
CA ALA A 400 3.18 -37.16 -3.76
C ALA A 400 4.11 -38.11 -3.00
N LYS A 401 3.65 -38.75 -1.92
CA LYS A 401 4.48 -39.62 -1.09
C LYS A 401 5.14 -40.73 -1.90
N GLY A 402 6.47 -40.82 -1.81
CA GLY A 402 7.29 -41.84 -2.46
C GLY A 402 7.23 -41.80 -3.99
N LYS A 403 6.80 -40.68 -4.58
CA LYS A 403 6.72 -40.51 -6.03
C LYS A 403 8.06 -40.16 -6.66
N LEU A 404 8.13 -40.36 -7.98
CA LEU A 404 9.30 -39.97 -8.74
C LEU A 404 9.34 -38.45 -8.80
N ILE A 405 10.54 -37.92 -8.55
CA ILE A 405 10.81 -36.49 -8.56
C ILE A 405 12.06 -36.23 -9.41
N SER A 406 12.00 -35.18 -10.21
CA SER A 406 13.08 -34.70 -11.06
C SER A 406 13.18 -33.19 -10.96
N ASP A 407 14.33 -32.66 -11.32
CA ASP A 407 14.55 -31.23 -11.40
C ASP A 407 15.29 -30.87 -12.69
N LYS A 408 15.38 -29.58 -12.97
CA LYS A 408 16.07 -29.09 -14.17
C LYS A 408 17.56 -29.41 -14.17
N ALA A 409 18.19 -29.49 -13.00
CA ALA A 409 19.62 -29.77 -12.86
C ALA A 409 19.97 -31.26 -13.06
N LEU A 410 18.96 -32.12 -13.23
CA LEU A 410 19.10 -33.57 -13.33
C LEU A 410 19.79 -34.16 -12.10
N SER A 411 19.46 -33.64 -10.92
CA SER A 411 19.91 -34.16 -9.63
C SER A 411 19.50 -35.62 -9.44
N LEU A 412 20.29 -36.35 -8.64
CA LEU A 412 19.99 -37.75 -8.35
C LEU A 412 18.68 -37.85 -7.54
N PRO A 413 17.79 -38.82 -7.81
CA PRO A 413 16.53 -38.94 -7.08
C PRO A 413 16.67 -38.98 -5.54
N ALA A 414 17.75 -39.58 -5.03
CA ALA A 414 18.03 -39.62 -3.59
C ALA A 414 18.27 -38.23 -2.97
N GLN A 415 18.74 -37.25 -3.76
CA GLN A 415 18.92 -35.86 -3.32
C GLN A 415 17.59 -35.11 -3.26
N LEU A 416 16.59 -35.53 -4.04
CA LEU A 416 15.27 -34.89 -4.11
C LEU A 416 14.21 -35.63 -3.27
N ALA A 417 14.49 -36.88 -2.85
CA ALA A 417 13.60 -37.71 -2.05
C ALA A 417 12.99 -37.03 -0.81
N PRO A 418 13.70 -36.16 -0.07
CA PRO A 418 13.10 -35.37 1.02
C PRO A 418 11.81 -34.64 0.66
N LEU A 419 11.66 -34.17 -0.59
CA LEU A 419 10.49 -33.43 -0.99
C LEU A 419 9.20 -34.28 -1.02
N VAL A 420 9.31 -35.60 -0.91
CA VAL A 420 8.20 -36.55 -1.06
C VAL A 420 8.26 -37.72 -0.05
N ASP A 421 8.98 -37.58 1.07
CA ASP A 421 9.21 -38.66 2.04
C ASP A 421 8.27 -38.65 3.26
N ASP A 422 7.34 -37.68 3.35
CA ASP A 422 6.49 -37.39 4.52
C ASP A 422 7.30 -37.07 5.80
N ASN A 423 8.57 -36.65 5.67
CA ASN A 423 9.41 -36.30 6.81
C ASN A 423 9.65 -34.79 6.87
N PRO A 424 8.94 -34.06 7.74
CA PRO A 424 9.13 -32.63 7.86
C PRO A 424 10.52 -32.27 8.39
N ALA A 425 11.37 -33.20 8.84
CA ALA A 425 12.72 -32.90 9.33
C ALA A 425 13.76 -32.69 8.22
N THR A 426 13.54 -33.23 7.02
CA THR A 426 14.46 -33.11 5.88
C THR A 426 14.17 -31.83 5.08
N GLU A 427 15.15 -31.34 4.31
CA GLU A 427 14.99 -30.17 3.44
C GLU A 427 15.90 -30.27 2.22
N VAL A 428 15.41 -29.80 1.07
CA VAL A 428 16.13 -29.79 -0.20
C VAL A 428 16.01 -28.43 -0.86
N GLY A 429 17.12 -27.97 -1.45
CA GLY A 429 17.13 -26.79 -2.29
C GLY A 429 16.43 -27.06 -3.61
N ILE A 430 15.48 -26.21 -4.01
CA ILE A 430 14.97 -26.16 -5.38
C ILE A 430 15.70 -25.02 -6.12
N GLY A 431 16.03 -25.23 -7.39
CA GLY A 431 17.00 -24.40 -8.13
C GLY A 431 16.82 -22.88 -8.00
N ALA A 432 17.95 -22.17 -7.95
CA ALA A 432 18.01 -20.75 -7.57
C ALA A 432 17.84 -19.77 -8.75
N LEU A 433 17.91 -20.25 -9.99
CA LEU A 433 17.83 -19.40 -11.17
C LEU A 433 16.38 -19.25 -11.65
N PRO A 434 16.01 -18.10 -12.24
CA PRO A 434 14.75 -17.98 -12.96
C PRO A 434 14.61 -19.09 -14.02
N GLY A 435 13.45 -19.75 -14.03
CA GLY A 435 13.13 -20.88 -14.88
C GLY A 435 13.67 -22.23 -14.39
N ASP A 436 14.31 -22.30 -13.23
CA ASP A 436 14.58 -23.58 -12.59
C ASP A 436 13.29 -24.21 -12.07
N TRP A 437 13.22 -25.54 -12.07
CA TRP A 437 12.01 -26.25 -11.68
C TRP A 437 12.31 -27.58 -11.01
N VAL A 438 11.33 -28.02 -10.21
CA VAL A 438 11.21 -29.39 -9.67
C VAL A 438 9.84 -29.95 -10.06
N GLU A 439 9.78 -31.24 -10.37
CA GLU A 439 8.59 -31.90 -10.88
C GLU A 439 8.35 -33.24 -10.20
N ILE A 440 7.08 -33.52 -9.89
CA ILE A 440 6.62 -34.76 -9.28
C ILE A 440 5.72 -35.49 -10.28
N ASP A 441 6.04 -36.75 -10.55
CA ASP A 441 5.16 -37.68 -11.28
C ASP A 441 4.30 -38.47 -10.29
N LEU A 442 3.01 -38.15 -10.22
CA LEU A 442 2.02 -38.82 -9.36
C LEU A 442 1.74 -40.29 -9.77
N GLY A 443 2.24 -40.71 -10.94
CA GLY A 443 2.18 -42.07 -11.52
C GLY A 443 0.93 -42.35 -12.35
N ARG A 444 -0.13 -41.58 -12.18
CA ARG A 444 -1.34 -41.60 -13.01
C ARG A 444 -2.11 -40.29 -12.86
N ASP A 445 -2.99 -39.99 -13.81
CA ASP A 445 -3.81 -38.79 -13.74
C ASP A 445 -4.80 -38.85 -12.56
N ARG A 446 -4.78 -37.82 -11.70
CA ARG A 446 -5.62 -37.67 -10.50
C ARG A 446 -6.34 -36.32 -10.50
N PRO A 447 -7.58 -36.24 -9.99
CA PRO A 447 -8.20 -34.95 -9.71
C PRO A 447 -7.51 -34.34 -8.48
N ILE A 448 -6.70 -33.30 -8.68
CA ILE A 448 -6.02 -32.58 -7.60
C ILE A 448 -6.91 -31.44 -7.09
N GLY A 449 -6.86 -31.20 -5.79
CA GLY A 449 -7.55 -30.07 -5.16
C GLY A 449 -6.60 -29.13 -4.41
N GLU A 450 -5.47 -29.65 -3.92
CA GLU A 450 -4.52 -28.88 -3.11
C GLU A 450 -3.09 -29.36 -3.34
N VAL A 451 -2.16 -28.42 -3.49
CA VAL A 451 -0.72 -28.64 -3.37
C VAL A 451 -0.26 -27.87 -2.13
N GLN A 452 0.30 -28.55 -1.14
CA GLN A 452 0.80 -27.94 0.08
C GLN A 452 2.33 -27.97 0.08
N LEU A 453 2.95 -26.81 0.28
CA LEU A 453 4.39 -26.65 0.38
C LEU A 453 4.78 -26.47 1.84
N LEU A 454 5.73 -27.25 2.33
CA LEU A 454 6.28 -27.12 3.69
C LEU A 454 7.60 -26.34 3.64
N VAL A 455 7.62 -25.17 4.26
CA VAL A 455 8.75 -24.22 4.24
C VAL A 455 9.10 -23.82 5.67
N LYS A 456 10.23 -24.31 6.22
CA LYS A 456 10.62 -23.99 7.61
C LYS A 456 11.16 -22.57 7.75
N ASP A 457 12.30 -22.30 7.12
CA ASP A 457 13.06 -21.06 7.33
C ASP A 457 12.67 -19.96 6.34
N GLY A 458 11.62 -20.18 5.52
CA GLY A 458 11.03 -19.17 4.65
C GLY A 458 11.76 -18.87 3.35
N SER A 459 12.75 -19.68 2.95
CA SER A 459 13.40 -19.48 1.65
C SER A 459 12.55 -20.08 0.53
N MET A 460 11.81 -19.23 -0.16
CA MET A 460 11.23 -19.50 -1.48
C MET A 460 11.45 -18.28 -2.37
N PRO A 461 11.40 -18.42 -3.69
CA PRO A 461 11.49 -17.29 -4.59
C PRO A 461 10.33 -16.33 -4.33
N ALA A 462 10.56 -15.03 -4.53
CA ALA A 462 9.50 -14.03 -4.40
C ALA A 462 8.30 -14.33 -5.31
N ARG A 463 8.56 -14.93 -6.48
CA ARG A 463 7.55 -15.38 -7.45
C ARG A 463 7.85 -16.77 -7.97
N PHE A 464 6.83 -17.62 -8.05
CA PHE A 464 6.91 -18.94 -8.66
C PHE A 464 5.54 -19.40 -9.16
N ASP A 465 5.56 -20.38 -10.05
CA ASP A 465 4.34 -21.01 -10.57
C ASP A 465 4.26 -22.45 -10.10
N ILE A 466 3.04 -22.93 -9.88
CA ILE A 466 2.72 -24.35 -9.78
C ILE A 466 1.97 -24.70 -11.07
N GLN A 467 2.51 -25.65 -11.82
CA GLN A 467 1.93 -26.16 -13.05
C GLN A 467 1.37 -27.56 -12.79
N ALA A 468 0.24 -27.88 -13.43
CA ALA A 468 -0.40 -29.18 -13.34
C ALA A 468 -0.82 -29.62 -14.75
N TYR A 469 -0.35 -30.79 -15.21
CA TYR A 469 -0.66 -31.29 -16.55
C TYR A 469 -0.76 -32.83 -16.61
N SER A 470 -1.46 -33.31 -17.63
CA SER A 470 -1.82 -34.72 -17.81
C SER A 470 -0.75 -35.53 -18.54
N THR A 471 -0.93 -36.85 -18.52
CA THR A 471 -0.15 -37.76 -19.36
C THR A 471 -0.24 -37.36 -20.84
N GLY A 472 0.90 -37.29 -21.53
CA GLY A 472 0.96 -36.94 -22.96
C GLY A 472 0.93 -35.43 -23.26
N GLN A 473 0.82 -34.58 -22.24
CA GLN A 473 0.99 -33.13 -22.38
C GLN A 473 2.43 -32.74 -22.06
N ALA A 474 2.96 -31.75 -22.79
CA ALA A 474 4.17 -31.07 -22.39
C ALA A 474 3.87 -30.12 -21.22
N ALA A 475 4.88 -29.83 -20.40
CA ALA A 475 4.74 -28.82 -19.36
C ALA A 475 4.37 -27.48 -20.00
N PRO A 476 3.29 -26.82 -19.54
CA PRO A 476 2.87 -25.56 -20.12
C PRO A 476 3.93 -24.48 -19.84
N GLU A 477 4.39 -23.76 -20.86
CA GLU A 477 5.35 -22.68 -20.65
C GLU A 477 4.70 -21.45 -19.98
N SER A 478 3.39 -21.23 -20.24
CA SER A 478 2.61 -20.07 -19.78
C SER A 478 1.44 -20.39 -18.83
N ASP A 479 0.87 -21.59 -18.90
CA ASP A 479 -0.39 -21.92 -18.20
C ASP A 479 -0.10 -22.55 -16.83
N ALA A 480 0.15 -21.69 -15.84
CA ALA A 480 0.24 -22.12 -14.45
C ALA A 480 -1.14 -22.54 -13.91
N TRP A 481 -1.16 -23.61 -13.12
CA TRP A 481 -2.34 -24.00 -12.35
C TRP A 481 -2.61 -23.00 -11.21
N VAL A 482 -1.55 -22.56 -10.53
CA VAL A 482 -1.56 -21.47 -9.55
C VAL A 482 -0.27 -20.65 -9.72
N LYS A 483 -0.36 -19.32 -9.59
CA LYS A 483 0.81 -18.43 -9.54
C LYS A 483 0.92 -17.81 -8.14
N ASP A 484 2.14 -17.76 -7.60
CA ASP A 484 2.44 -16.93 -6.44
C ASP A 484 3.24 -15.70 -6.88
N LEU A 485 2.66 -14.53 -6.69
CA LEU A 485 3.25 -13.25 -7.12
C LEU A 485 4.04 -12.55 -6.00
N ASN A 486 3.91 -13.02 -4.76
CA ASN A 486 4.58 -12.48 -3.59
C ASN A 486 4.56 -13.50 -2.44
N PHE A 487 5.57 -14.39 -2.42
CA PHE A 487 5.62 -15.45 -1.41
C PHE A 487 5.71 -14.92 0.02
N ALA A 488 6.35 -13.76 0.25
CA ALA A 488 6.43 -13.15 1.57
C ALA A 488 5.04 -12.79 2.10
N TRP A 489 4.20 -12.18 1.25
CA TRP A 489 2.80 -11.91 1.59
C TRP A 489 2.02 -13.20 1.81
N THR A 490 2.18 -14.19 0.94
CA THR A 490 1.54 -15.50 1.05
C THR A 490 1.87 -16.21 2.35
N LYS A 491 3.15 -16.32 2.70
CA LYS A 491 3.60 -16.96 3.94
C LYS A 491 3.00 -16.27 5.14
N ALA A 492 2.99 -14.94 5.15
CA ALA A 492 2.48 -14.16 6.28
C ALA A 492 0.95 -14.29 6.44
N ASN A 493 0.19 -14.34 5.35
CA ASN A 493 -1.28 -14.35 5.39
C ASN A 493 -1.92 -15.75 5.35
N ARG A 494 -1.21 -16.75 4.80
CA ARG A 494 -1.76 -18.09 4.52
C ARG A 494 -0.88 -19.24 5.01
N GLY A 495 0.35 -18.95 5.45
CA GLY A 495 1.19 -19.95 6.08
C GLY A 495 0.56 -20.41 7.39
N LYS A 496 0.87 -21.64 7.79
CA LYS A 496 0.49 -22.20 9.08
C LYS A 496 1.70 -22.24 10.02
N LYS A 497 1.44 -22.42 11.32
CA LYS A 497 2.47 -22.53 12.37
C LYS A 497 3.49 -23.66 12.11
N ASP A 498 3.08 -24.73 11.43
CA ASP A 498 3.96 -25.83 11.03
C ASP A 498 4.85 -25.49 9.81
N GLY A 499 4.74 -24.30 9.24
CA GLY A 499 5.46 -23.86 8.04
C GLY A 499 4.78 -24.26 6.74
N SER A 500 3.61 -24.90 6.80
CA SER A 500 2.91 -25.35 5.61
C SER A 500 2.07 -24.24 4.97
N ILE A 501 2.01 -24.22 3.64
CA ILE A 501 1.24 -23.26 2.85
C ILE A 501 0.45 -24.03 1.80
N ALA A 502 -0.87 -23.87 1.79
CA ALA A 502 -1.74 -24.52 0.83
C ALA A 502 -1.94 -23.67 -0.43
N TYR A 503 -1.82 -24.29 -1.61
CA TYR A 503 -2.15 -23.71 -2.91
C TYR A 503 -3.31 -24.50 -3.50
N ARG A 504 -4.40 -23.79 -3.79
CA ARG A 504 -5.62 -24.36 -4.37
C ARG A 504 -5.95 -23.62 -5.65
N GLY A 505 -6.22 -24.40 -6.69
CA GLY A 505 -6.50 -23.90 -8.03
C GLY A 505 -7.80 -24.48 -8.59
N PRO A 506 -8.05 -24.25 -9.89
CA PRO A 506 -9.21 -24.81 -10.56
C PRO A 506 -9.13 -26.33 -10.56
N MET A 507 -10.27 -27.00 -10.71
CA MET A 507 -10.30 -28.46 -10.82
C MET A 507 -9.39 -28.89 -11.98
N ALA A 508 -8.33 -29.63 -11.65
CA ALA A 508 -7.37 -30.15 -12.61
C ALA A 508 -7.23 -31.65 -12.43
N ARG A 509 -7.29 -32.38 -13.55
CA ARG A 509 -6.90 -33.78 -13.59
C ARG A 509 -5.50 -33.83 -14.17
N CYS A 510 -4.50 -34.25 -13.38
CA CYS A 510 -3.11 -34.19 -13.79
C CYS A 510 -2.31 -35.37 -13.24
N ARG A 511 -1.19 -35.65 -13.89
CA ARG A 511 -0.17 -36.62 -13.42
C ARG A 511 1.09 -35.91 -12.94
N PHE A 512 1.43 -34.78 -13.54
CA PHE A 512 2.64 -34.05 -13.22
C PHE A 512 2.30 -32.76 -12.48
N ILE A 513 3.04 -32.49 -11.41
CA ILE A 513 3.05 -31.21 -10.70
C ILE A 513 4.46 -30.64 -10.82
N ARG A 514 4.59 -29.44 -11.36
CA ARG A 514 5.89 -28.77 -11.50
C ARG A 514 5.86 -27.42 -10.79
N ILE A 515 6.87 -27.17 -9.96
CA ILE A 515 7.09 -25.87 -9.31
C ILE A 515 8.21 -25.16 -10.07
N VAL A 516 7.92 -23.98 -10.62
CA VAL A 516 8.85 -23.21 -11.46
C VAL A 516 9.23 -21.91 -10.77
N ASN A 517 10.52 -21.74 -10.49
CA ASN A 517 11.07 -20.49 -9.97
C ASN A 517 10.95 -19.38 -11.03
N ARG A 518 10.26 -18.26 -10.74
CA ARG A 518 10.07 -17.17 -11.71
C ARG A 518 10.94 -15.94 -11.41
N SER A 519 11.16 -15.63 -10.13
CA SER A 519 11.96 -14.46 -9.73
C SER A 519 13.46 -14.75 -9.57
N GLY A 520 13.85 -16.02 -9.53
CA GLY A 520 15.15 -16.43 -9.00
C GLY A 520 15.20 -16.34 -7.47
N GLY A 521 16.37 -16.63 -6.92
CA GLY A 521 16.62 -16.73 -5.48
C GLY A 521 16.60 -18.19 -5.01
N ALA A 522 17.41 -18.47 -4.00
CA ALA A 522 17.48 -19.80 -3.40
C ALA A 522 16.15 -20.14 -2.72
N ALA A 523 15.75 -21.39 -2.87
CA ALA A 523 14.53 -21.90 -2.29
C ALA A 523 14.81 -23.24 -1.63
N LYS A 524 14.23 -23.48 -0.46
CA LYS A 524 14.33 -24.74 0.28
C LYS A 524 12.95 -25.17 0.69
N LEU A 525 12.65 -26.43 0.40
CA LEU A 525 11.40 -27.07 0.76
C LEU A 525 11.72 -28.28 1.61
N ALA A 526 10.95 -28.45 2.68
CA ALA A 526 10.96 -29.66 3.46
C ALA A 526 10.14 -30.74 2.75
N GLU A 527 8.98 -30.37 2.21
CA GLU A 527 8.03 -31.35 1.66
C GLU A 527 7.08 -30.70 0.65
N ILE A 528 6.66 -31.48 -0.33
CA ILE A 528 5.58 -31.16 -1.27
C ILE A 528 4.50 -32.23 -1.09
N ARG A 529 3.33 -31.82 -0.62
CA ARG A 529 2.17 -32.70 -0.46
C ARG A 529 1.12 -32.38 -1.51
N VAL A 530 0.49 -33.40 -2.05
CA VAL A 530 -0.56 -33.27 -3.07
C VAL A 530 -1.79 -34.03 -2.61
N PHE A 531 -2.94 -33.36 -2.56
CA PHE A 531 -4.20 -33.93 -2.10
C PHE A 531 -5.27 -33.90 -3.20
N ALA A 532 -6.08 -34.95 -3.24
CA ALA A 532 -7.15 -35.10 -4.21
C ALA A 532 -8.39 -34.28 -3.82
N LEU A 533 -9.25 -34.01 -4.80
CA LEU A 533 -10.65 -33.72 -4.52
C LEU A 533 -11.36 -35.01 -4.11
N LYS A 534 -12.32 -34.93 -3.18
CA LYS A 534 -13.23 -36.05 -2.86
C LYS A 534 -14.02 -36.40 -4.13
N ALA A 535 -14.16 -37.70 -4.39
CA ALA A 535 -15.07 -38.16 -5.42
C ALA A 535 -16.51 -37.80 -5.01
N GLU A 536 -17.27 -37.22 -5.93
CA GLU A 536 -18.71 -37.00 -5.77
C GLU A 536 -19.50 -38.32 -5.79
#